data_AF-A0A378IZ12-F1
#
_entry.id   AF-A0A378IZ12-F1
#
_cell.length_a   1.000
_cell.length_b   1.000
_cell.length_c   1.000
_cell.angle_alpha   90.00
_cell.angle_beta   90.00
_cell.angle_gamma   90.00
#
_symmetry.space_group_name_H-M   'P 1'
#
loop_
_entity.id
_entity.type
_entity.pdbx_description
1 polymer ?
#
loop_
_entity_poly.entity_id
_entity_poly.type
_entity_poly.pdbx_seq_one_letter_code
_entity_poly.pdbx_strand_id
1 'polypeptide(L)'
;MSIILRIFDFDKTISIEHTMHNPALYHPESNTKSGLQKTVVHNDQEICAIATFHRDPEYVLSYLLPVLGLTENDITRCELESFTDHQLTNVYLKNCKYPLIISTPLTDDYKAHLLGLAWSGKNTQIRDIISQLPPCDEYHFYDDTEKNYSTATLMDTLHCYWVEEDNVEFKISKTSKPTAMGALKNRLQVYLEQHRVKEAEEERLSQSLQALSLFASSSDNKNNHNQQKEENVSVATSSLTEHLQIRAATALLKFLDFGPALGNTELEQLQEGMLALILSDWERDSEHSLMDFINNLVKQRAEVAVDDYLSDDDHYETVPGFKN
;
A
#
# COMPACT_ATOMS: atom_id res chain seq x y z
N MET A 1 12.10 -8.05 -4.80
CA MET A 1 10.94 -8.67 -5.46
C MET A 1 9.77 -7.73 -5.25
N SER A 2 8.97 -7.49 -6.29
CA SER A 2 7.84 -6.57 -6.22
C SER A 2 6.62 -7.28 -5.61
N ILE A 3 5.98 -6.63 -4.63
CA ILE A 3 4.74 -7.07 -3.99
C ILE A 3 3.60 -6.22 -4.51
N ILE A 4 2.49 -6.85 -4.91
CA ILE A 4 1.30 -6.21 -5.46
C ILE A 4 0.12 -6.57 -4.57
N LEU A 5 -0.71 -5.60 -4.21
CA LEU A 5 -1.99 -5.84 -3.56
C LEU A 5 -3.14 -5.60 -4.54
N ARG A 6 -4.02 -6.59 -4.72
CA ARG A 6 -5.25 -6.49 -5.51
C ARG A 6 -6.46 -6.59 -4.60
N ILE A 7 -7.22 -5.51 -4.52
CA ILE A 7 -8.43 -5.38 -3.71
C ILE A 7 -9.63 -5.41 -4.66
N PHE A 8 -10.57 -6.32 -4.44
CA PHE A 8 -11.78 -6.42 -5.26
C PHE A 8 -13.02 -6.10 -4.43
N ASP A 9 -14.04 -5.49 -5.04
CA ASP A 9 -15.41 -5.75 -4.61
C ASP A 9 -15.77 -7.21 -4.85
N PHE A 10 -16.81 -7.66 -4.17
CA PHE A 10 -17.37 -8.99 -4.33
C PHE A 10 -18.59 -9.02 -5.24
N ASP A 11 -19.70 -8.40 -4.81
CA ASP A 11 -20.97 -8.47 -5.54
C ASP A 11 -20.80 -7.83 -6.92
N LYS A 12 -21.18 -8.52 -7.99
CA LYS A 12 -21.11 -8.08 -9.39
C LYS A 12 -19.72 -7.67 -9.94
N THR A 13 -18.69 -7.73 -9.11
CA THR A 13 -17.28 -7.69 -9.51
C THR A 13 -16.69 -9.10 -9.64
N ILE A 14 -16.86 -9.93 -8.61
CA ILE A 14 -16.48 -11.35 -8.60
C ILE A 14 -17.69 -12.23 -8.91
N SER A 15 -18.84 -11.93 -8.30
CA SER A 15 -20.08 -12.63 -8.59
C SER A 15 -20.72 -12.10 -9.89
N ILE A 16 -21.62 -12.89 -10.48
CA ILE A 16 -22.44 -12.45 -11.63
C ILE A 16 -23.61 -11.60 -11.12
N GLU A 17 -24.34 -12.12 -10.13
CA GLU A 17 -25.50 -11.49 -9.51
C GLU A 17 -25.18 -10.97 -8.12
N HIS A 18 -25.95 -9.97 -7.67
CA HIS A 18 -25.85 -9.40 -6.33
C HIS A 18 -26.46 -10.37 -5.29
N THR A 19 -25.64 -10.81 -4.35
CA THR A 19 -25.95 -11.93 -3.44
C THR A 19 -26.48 -11.51 -2.07
N MET A 20 -26.15 -10.29 -1.61
CA MET A 20 -26.43 -9.78 -0.25
C MET A 20 -27.87 -10.04 0.26
N HIS A 21 -28.89 -9.93 -0.59
CA HIS A 21 -30.29 -10.07 -0.17
C HIS A 21 -30.73 -11.52 0.01
N ASN A 22 -30.15 -12.46 -0.74
CA ASN A 22 -30.56 -13.86 -0.71
C ASN A 22 -29.40 -14.81 -1.07
N PRO A 23 -28.37 -14.90 -0.21
CA PRO A 23 -27.16 -15.67 -0.50
C PRO A 23 -27.44 -17.16 -0.73
N ALA A 24 -28.53 -17.70 -0.17
CA ALA A 24 -28.95 -19.09 -0.37
C ALA A 24 -29.37 -19.44 -1.82
N LEU A 25 -29.62 -18.43 -2.68
CA LEU A 25 -29.95 -18.65 -4.09
C LEU A 25 -28.74 -18.68 -5.00
N TYR A 26 -27.58 -18.27 -4.51
CA TYR A 26 -26.40 -18.04 -5.33
C TYR A 26 -25.23 -18.85 -4.78
N HIS A 27 -24.66 -19.69 -5.64
CA HIS A 27 -23.54 -20.55 -5.31
C HIS A 27 -22.32 -20.23 -6.19
N PRO A 28 -21.09 -20.45 -5.69
CA PRO A 28 -19.87 -20.19 -6.44
C PRO A 28 -19.84 -20.85 -7.83
N GLU A 29 -20.38 -22.06 -7.97
CA GLU A 29 -20.32 -22.84 -9.21
C GLU A 29 -21.14 -22.24 -10.36
N SER A 30 -22.18 -21.46 -10.04
CA SER A 30 -23.12 -20.90 -11.02
C SER A 30 -23.14 -19.38 -11.07
N ASN A 31 -22.60 -18.69 -10.06
CA ASN A 31 -22.69 -17.24 -9.91
C ASN A 31 -21.33 -16.55 -9.84
N THR A 32 -20.25 -17.18 -10.31
CA THR A 32 -18.91 -16.57 -10.37
C THR A 32 -18.59 -16.13 -11.79
N LYS A 33 -18.07 -14.91 -11.97
CA LYS A 33 -17.65 -14.45 -13.31
C LYS A 33 -16.54 -15.32 -13.85
N SER A 34 -16.62 -15.63 -15.14
CA SER A 34 -15.56 -16.38 -15.81
C SER A 34 -14.34 -15.49 -16.13
N GLY A 35 -13.15 -16.10 -16.24
CA GLY A 35 -11.91 -15.39 -16.58
C GLY A 35 -11.18 -14.76 -15.39
N LEU A 36 -11.72 -14.86 -14.18
CA LEU A 36 -11.13 -14.31 -12.95
C LEU A 36 -9.75 -14.89 -12.62
N GLN A 37 -9.45 -16.13 -13.02
CA GLN A 37 -8.21 -16.84 -12.67
C GLN A 37 -6.94 -16.14 -13.18
N LYS A 38 -7.07 -15.21 -14.13
CA LYS A 38 -5.95 -14.40 -14.66
C LYS A 38 -5.64 -13.17 -13.81
N THR A 39 -6.58 -12.74 -12.97
CA THR A 39 -6.51 -11.46 -12.24
C THR A 39 -6.57 -11.66 -10.73
N VAL A 40 -7.39 -12.61 -10.27
CA VAL A 40 -7.52 -12.98 -8.86
C VAL A 40 -6.46 -14.04 -8.57
N VAL A 41 -5.34 -13.59 -8.00
CA VAL A 41 -4.18 -14.40 -7.64
C VAL A 41 -3.82 -14.08 -6.19
N HIS A 42 -3.42 -15.10 -5.44
CA HIS A 42 -2.93 -14.93 -4.07
C HIS A 42 -1.67 -15.78 -3.82
N ASN A 43 -0.55 -15.12 -3.54
CA ASN A 43 0.74 -15.69 -3.19
C ASN A 43 1.63 -14.63 -2.48
N ASP A 44 2.92 -14.92 -2.30
CA ASP A 44 3.87 -14.03 -1.61
C ASP A 44 4.21 -12.74 -2.37
N GLN A 45 3.91 -12.68 -3.68
CA GLN A 45 4.13 -11.54 -4.56
C GLN A 45 2.84 -10.81 -4.94
N GLU A 46 1.72 -11.52 -5.06
CA GLU A 46 0.42 -10.95 -5.40
C GLU A 46 -0.56 -11.28 -4.28
N ILE A 47 -0.88 -10.28 -3.47
CA ILE A 47 -1.80 -10.40 -2.34
C ILE A 47 -3.20 -10.07 -2.84
N CYS A 48 -4.18 -10.91 -2.49
CA CYS A 48 -5.58 -10.70 -2.79
C CYS A 48 -6.26 -10.19 -1.53
N ALA A 49 -7.15 -9.24 -1.70
CA ALA A 49 -8.05 -8.79 -0.65
C ALA A 49 -9.43 -8.46 -1.24
N ILE A 50 -10.44 -8.46 -0.39
CA ILE A 50 -11.80 -8.05 -0.72
C ILE A 50 -12.21 -6.87 0.15
N ALA A 51 -12.78 -5.84 -0.47
CA ALA A 51 -13.52 -4.80 0.21
C ALA A 51 -14.96 -4.85 -0.29
N THR A 52 -15.87 -5.38 0.54
CA THR A 52 -17.27 -5.56 0.17
C THR A 52 -18.20 -5.01 1.23
N PHE A 53 -19.42 -4.72 0.82
CA PHE A 53 -20.53 -4.51 1.74
C PHE A 53 -21.25 -5.81 2.07
N HIS A 54 -20.89 -6.97 1.49
CA HIS A 54 -21.44 -8.25 1.97
C HIS A 54 -21.15 -8.45 3.46
N ARG A 55 -22.13 -8.96 4.21
CA ARG A 55 -22.06 -9.10 5.68
C ARG A 55 -21.34 -10.36 6.17
N ASP A 56 -21.18 -11.33 5.28
CA ASP A 56 -20.70 -12.67 5.62
C ASP A 56 -19.37 -12.93 4.90
N PRO A 57 -18.24 -12.91 5.63
CA PRO A 57 -16.92 -13.17 5.04
C PRO A 57 -16.72 -14.64 4.65
N GLU A 58 -17.39 -15.60 5.31
CA GLU A 58 -17.30 -17.03 4.94
C GLU A 58 -17.99 -17.27 3.59
N TYR A 59 -19.13 -16.62 3.37
CA TYR A 59 -19.81 -16.66 2.07
C TYR A 59 -18.93 -16.10 0.96
N VAL A 60 -18.29 -14.94 1.17
CA VAL A 60 -17.33 -14.35 0.21
C VAL A 60 -16.17 -15.30 -0.03
N LEU A 61 -15.59 -15.88 1.02
CA LEU A 61 -14.47 -16.82 0.94
C LEU A 61 -14.83 -18.07 0.10
N SER A 62 -16.07 -18.54 0.18
CA SER A 62 -16.55 -19.68 -0.62
C SER A 62 -16.47 -19.45 -2.13
N TYR A 63 -16.51 -18.19 -2.59
CA TYR A 63 -16.29 -17.83 -4.00
C TYR A 63 -14.81 -17.72 -4.35
N LEU A 64 -13.98 -17.24 -3.43
CA LEU A 64 -12.55 -16.99 -3.68
C LEU A 64 -11.75 -18.29 -3.74
N LEU A 65 -12.03 -19.24 -2.85
CA LEU A 65 -11.24 -20.48 -2.79
C LEU A 65 -11.22 -21.22 -4.14
N PRO A 66 -12.37 -21.50 -4.80
CA PRO A 66 -12.36 -22.15 -6.11
C PRO A 66 -11.67 -21.31 -7.21
N VAL A 67 -11.81 -19.98 -7.18
CA VAL A 67 -11.16 -19.08 -8.15
C VAL A 67 -9.63 -19.17 -8.02
N LEU A 68 -9.12 -19.30 -6.79
CA LEU A 68 -7.70 -19.48 -6.48
C LEU A 68 -7.22 -20.93 -6.64
N GLY A 69 -8.10 -21.88 -6.96
CA GLY A 69 -7.77 -23.30 -7.03
C GLY A 69 -7.49 -23.93 -5.66
N LEU A 70 -8.06 -23.37 -4.59
CA LEU A 70 -7.89 -23.76 -3.20
C LEU A 70 -9.18 -24.33 -2.60
N THR A 71 -9.05 -24.92 -1.42
CA THR A 71 -10.15 -25.45 -0.61
C THR A 71 -10.03 -25.02 0.84
N GLU A 72 -11.05 -25.26 1.67
CA GLU A 72 -10.99 -24.99 3.11
C GLU A 72 -9.82 -25.71 3.81
N ASN A 73 -9.39 -26.85 3.28
CA ASN A 73 -8.24 -27.59 3.82
C ASN A 73 -6.91 -26.84 3.66
N ASP A 74 -6.86 -25.80 2.82
CA ASP A 74 -5.69 -24.97 2.61
C ASP A 74 -5.60 -23.82 3.61
N ILE A 75 -6.67 -23.58 4.38
CA ILE A 75 -6.70 -22.60 5.46
C ILE A 75 -5.98 -23.17 6.69
N THR A 76 -5.04 -22.40 7.23
CA THR A 76 -4.29 -22.74 8.44
C THR A 76 -4.91 -22.14 9.69
N ARG A 77 -5.40 -20.89 9.60
CA ARG A 77 -6.10 -20.16 10.65
C ARG A 77 -6.81 -18.94 10.07
N CYS A 78 -7.78 -18.43 10.81
CA CYS A 78 -8.42 -17.14 10.56
C CYS A 78 -8.27 -16.24 11.78
N GLU A 79 -8.00 -14.97 11.56
CA GLU A 79 -7.97 -13.94 12.60
C GLU A 79 -8.94 -12.82 12.24
N LEU A 80 -9.57 -12.23 13.27
CA LEU A 80 -10.51 -11.13 13.11
C LEU A 80 -9.94 -9.87 13.74
N GLU A 81 -10.05 -8.77 13.03
CA GLU A 81 -9.71 -7.44 13.51
C GLU A 81 -10.87 -6.48 13.24
N SER A 82 -11.37 -5.84 14.30
CA SER A 82 -12.54 -4.96 14.21
C SER A 82 -12.11 -3.50 14.22
N PHE A 83 -12.76 -2.73 13.35
CA PHE A 83 -12.67 -1.27 13.25
C PHE A 83 -14.04 -0.66 13.61
N THR A 84 -14.18 0.65 13.50
CA THR A 84 -15.42 1.36 13.88
C THR A 84 -16.66 0.84 13.14
N ASP A 85 -16.57 0.62 11.83
CA ASP A 85 -17.73 0.28 10.98
C ASP A 85 -17.57 -1.01 10.18
N HIS A 86 -16.42 -1.68 10.29
CA HIS A 86 -16.15 -2.90 9.54
C HIS A 86 -15.17 -3.78 10.31
N GLN A 87 -14.95 -4.98 9.80
CA GLN A 87 -13.95 -5.91 10.30
C GLN A 87 -13.15 -6.49 9.13
N LEU A 88 -11.91 -6.84 9.42
CA LEU A 88 -11.05 -7.61 8.54
C LEU A 88 -11.02 -9.05 9.03
N THR A 89 -11.30 -9.98 8.11
CA THR A 89 -11.06 -11.41 8.30
C THR A 89 -9.77 -11.77 7.58
N ASN A 90 -8.72 -12.02 8.34
CA ASN A 90 -7.40 -12.41 7.84
C ASN A 90 -7.35 -13.93 7.73
N VAL A 91 -7.40 -14.45 6.50
CA VAL A 91 -7.38 -15.89 6.20
C VAL A 91 -5.95 -16.29 5.84
N TYR A 92 -5.31 -17.04 6.73
CA TYR A 92 -3.94 -17.50 6.52
C TYR A 92 -3.93 -18.84 5.79
N LEU A 93 -3.35 -18.85 4.59
CA LEU A 93 -3.28 -20.02 3.72
C LEU A 93 -1.92 -20.73 3.86
N LYS A 94 -1.90 -22.04 3.60
CA LYS A 94 -0.65 -22.82 3.57
C LYS A 94 0.32 -22.25 2.53
N ASN A 95 1.59 -22.15 2.91
CA ASN A 95 2.67 -21.67 2.04
C ASN A 95 2.53 -20.23 1.53
N CYS A 96 1.69 -19.41 2.17
CA CYS A 96 1.63 -17.97 1.93
C CYS A 96 2.10 -17.22 3.18
N LYS A 97 2.99 -16.24 3.00
CA LYS A 97 3.49 -15.35 4.05
C LYS A 97 2.42 -14.37 4.52
N TYR A 98 1.63 -13.83 3.59
CA TYR A 98 0.62 -12.82 3.85
C TYR A 98 -0.79 -13.43 3.79
N PRO A 99 -1.74 -12.94 4.61
CA PRO A 99 -3.11 -13.43 4.58
C PRO A 99 -3.87 -12.95 3.33
N LEU A 100 -4.87 -13.73 2.93
CA LEU A 100 -6.00 -13.25 2.14
C LEU A 100 -6.89 -12.44 3.08
N ILE A 101 -7.18 -11.18 2.76
CA ILE A 101 -7.92 -10.28 3.66
C ILE A 101 -9.33 -10.03 3.12
N ILE A 102 -10.36 -10.28 3.91
CA ILE A 102 -11.75 -9.99 3.55
C ILE A 102 -12.31 -8.93 4.51
N SER A 103 -12.59 -7.74 3.98
CA SER A 103 -13.23 -6.65 4.71
C SER A 103 -14.74 -6.66 4.52
N THR A 104 -15.48 -6.71 5.62
CA THR A 104 -16.96 -6.74 5.67
C THR A 104 -17.49 -5.77 6.72
N PRO A 105 -18.68 -5.15 6.56
CA PRO A 105 -19.26 -4.31 7.60
C PRO A 105 -19.56 -5.12 8.87
N LEU A 106 -19.52 -4.46 10.03
CA LEU A 106 -19.94 -5.07 11.29
C LEU A 106 -21.44 -5.44 11.24
N THR A 107 -21.83 -6.48 11.99
CA THR A 107 -23.16 -7.10 11.86
C THR A 107 -24.15 -6.73 12.97
N ASP A 108 -23.69 -6.17 14.08
CA ASP A 108 -24.48 -5.77 15.25
C ASP A 108 -25.42 -4.59 14.96
N ASP A 109 -24.98 -3.59 14.19
CA ASP A 109 -25.84 -2.59 13.54
C ASP A 109 -25.43 -2.35 12.09
N TYR A 110 -25.60 -3.40 11.28
CA TYR A 110 -25.18 -3.41 9.88
C TYR A 110 -25.63 -2.19 9.07
N LYS A 111 -26.84 -1.66 9.31
CA LYS A 111 -27.35 -0.48 8.58
C LYS A 111 -26.59 0.79 8.98
N ALA A 112 -26.34 1.00 10.26
CA ALA A 112 -25.57 2.15 10.73
C ALA A 112 -24.13 2.10 10.19
N HIS A 113 -23.50 0.93 10.24
CA HIS A 113 -22.14 0.74 9.74
C HIS A 113 -22.04 0.93 8.22
N LEU A 114 -22.98 0.40 7.45
CA LEU A 114 -23.03 0.63 6.00
C LEU A 114 -23.22 2.12 5.68
N LEU A 115 -24.05 2.83 6.45
CA LEU A 115 -24.18 4.28 6.33
C LEU A 115 -22.86 4.99 6.65
N GLY A 116 -22.15 4.61 7.71
CA GLY A 116 -20.84 5.15 8.07
C GLY A 116 -19.81 4.98 6.94
N LEU A 117 -19.73 3.79 6.35
CA LEU A 117 -18.84 3.50 5.23
C LEU A 117 -19.22 4.27 3.95
N ALA A 118 -20.51 4.34 3.62
CA ALA A 118 -21.02 4.87 2.35
C ALA A 118 -20.64 6.33 2.04
N TRP A 119 -20.28 7.13 3.05
CA TRP A 119 -19.75 8.49 2.87
C TRP A 119 -18.39 8.51 2.17
N SER A 120 -17.53 7.53 2.48
CA SER A 120 -16.18 7.40 1.93
C SER A 120 -16.06 6.36 0.81
N GLY A 121 -17.19 5.79 0.39
CA GLY A 121 -17.19 4.56 -0.41
C GLY A 121 -16.46 3.45 0.35
N LYS A 122 -15.52 2.77 -0.32
CA LYS A 122 -14.70 1.72 0.30
C LYS A 122 -13.31 2.18 0.74
N ASN A 123 -13.01 3.48 0.62
CA ASN A 123 -11.66 3.99 0.91
C ASN A 123 -11.22 3.73 2.35
N THR A 124 -12.14 3.70 3.31
CA THR A 124 -11.83 3.33 4.69
C THR A 124 -11.38 1.87 4.77
N GLN A 125 -12.19 0.94 4.25
CA GLN A 125 -11.82 -0.49 4.17
C GLN A 125 -10.49 -0.70 3.43
N ILE A 126 -10.26 0.00 2.31
CA ILE A 126 -9.02 -0.10 1.54
C ILE A 126 -7.81 0.35 2.36
N ARG A 127 -7.90 1.48 3.06
CA ARG A 127 -6.81 1.96 3.93
C ARG A 127 -6.49 0.98 5.04
N ASP A 128 -7.53 0.44 5.67
CA ASP A 128 -7.35 -0.49 6.78
C ASP A 128 -6.76 -1.83 6.29
N ILE A 129 -7.17 -2.34 5.11
CA ILE A 129 -6.51 -3.48 4.45
C ILE A 129 -5.02 -3.18 4.19
N ILE A 130 -4.70 -2.01 3.60
CA ILE A 130 -3.31 -1.63 3.30
C ILE A 130 -2.47 -1.57 4.59
N SER A 131 -3.05 -1.09 5.70
CA SER A 131 -2.34 -0.97 6.98
C SER A 131 -1.92 -2.31 7.61
N GLN A 132 -2.55 -3.42 7.22
CA GLN A 132 -2.25 -4.77 7.71
C GLN A 132 -1.09 -5.44 6.98
N LEU A 133 -0.59 -4.82 5.91
CA LEU A 133 0.43 -5.38 5.04
C LEU A 133 1.68 -4.50 5.03
N PRO A 134 2.86 -5.08 4.76
CA PRO A 134 4.00 -4.24 4.42
C PRO A 134 3.68 -3.40 3.17
N PRO A 135 4.34 -2.24 2.98
CA PRO A 135 4.22 -1.47 1.74
C PRO A 135 4.39 -2.36 0.51
N CYS A 136 3.40 -2.32 -0.38
CA CYS A 136 3.42 -2.99 -1.69
C CYS A 136 3.89 -2.00 -2.76
N ASP A 137 4.53 -2.47 -3.82
CA ASP A 137 4.95 -1.64 -4.96
C ASP A 137 3.76 -1.11 -5.75
N GLU A 138 2.67 -1.88 -5.83
CA GLU A 138 1.45 -1.50 -6.52
C GLU A 138 0.20 -1.89 -5.70
N TYR A 139 -0.82 -1.04 -5.78
CA TYR A 139 -2.14 -1.29 -5.22
C TYR A 139 -3.19 -1.16 -6.32
N HIS A 140 -4.00 -2.19 -6.50
CA HIS A 140 -5.06 -2.23 -7.51
C HIS A 140 -6.40 -2.37 -6.84
N PHE A 141 -7.39 -1.59 -7.26
CA PHE A 141 -8.77 -1.67 -6.78
C PHE A 141 -9.74 -1.90 -7.94
N TYR A 142 -10.56 -2.94 -7.82
CA TYR A 142 -11.56 -3.36 -8.81
C TYR A 142 -12.95 -3.26 -8.20
N ASP A 143 -13.85 -2.52 -8.84
CA ASP A 143 -15.23 -2.35 -8.35
C ASP A 143 -16.14 -2.10 -9.56
N ASP A 144 -17.37 -2.61 -9.52
CA ASP A 144 -18.38 -2.44 -10.57
C ASP A 144 -19.24 -1.17 -10.36
N THR A 145 -19.23 -0.59 -9.17
CA THR A 145 -19.98 0.62 -8.86
C THR A 145 -19.17 1.88 -9.19
N GLU A 146 -19.66 2.70 -10.13
CA GLU A 146 -18.97 3.92 -10.58
C GLU A 146 -18.66 4.91 -9.43
N LYS A 147 -19.55 4.99 -8.43
CA LYS A 147 -19.32 5.82 -7.23
C LYS A 147 -18.09 5.36 -6.44
N ASN A 148 -17.95 4.06 -6.19
CA ASN A 148 -16.80 3.51 -5.44
C ASN A 148 -15.52 3.67 -6.24
N TYR A 149 -15.55 3.35 -7.54
CA TYR A 149 -14.44 3.58 -8.46
C TYR A 149 -13.97 5.05 -8.41
N SER A 150 -14.89 6.00 -8.61
CA SER A 150 -14.57 7.44 -8.65
C SER A 150 -14.09 7.98 -7.30
N THR A 151 -14.59 7.42 -6.20
CA THR A 151 -14.14 7.81 -4.85
C THR A 151 -12.74 7.25 -4.57
N ALA A 152 -12.44 6.03 -5.04
CA ALA A 152 -11.12 5.42 -4.91
C ALA A 152 -10.06 6.14 -5.73
N THR A 153 -10.40 6.76 -6.88
CA THR A 153 -9.43 7.58 -7.64
C THR A 153 -8.91 8.80 -6.90
N LEU A 154 -9.56 9.21 -5.79
CA LEU A 154 -9.07 10.26 -4.90
C LEU A 154 -7.94 9.77 -3.98
N MET A 155 -7.68 8.45 -3.92
CA MET A 155 -6.50 7.90 -3.27
C MET A 155 -5.34 7.91 -4.27
N ASP A 156 -4.36 8.76 -4.02
CA ASP A 156 -3.25 9.03 -4.94
C ASP A 156 -2.39 7.81 -5.32
N THR A 157 -2.49 6.71 -4.57
CA THR A 157 -1.66 5.51 -4.70
C THR A 157 -2.32 4.34 -5.44
N LEU A 158 -3.62 4.41 -5.75
CA LEU A 158 -4.36 3.28 -6.33
C LEU A 158 -4.36 3.31 -7.86
N HIS A 159 -4.14 2.14 -8.45
CA HIS A 159 -4.65 1.81 -9.78
C HIS A 159 -6.10 1.38 -9.65
N CYS A 160 -7.04 2.15 -10.19
CA CYS A 160 -8.47 1.82 -10.12
C CYS A 160 -8.96 1.23 -11.43
N TYR A 161 -9.84 0.23 -11.35
CA TYR A 161 -10.41 -0.48 -12.48
C TYR A 161 -11.92 -0.57 -12.31
N TRP A 162 -12.68 -0.01 -13.25
CA TRP A 162 -14.13 -0.12 -13.27
C TRP A 162 -14.52 -1.42 -13.98
N VAL A 163 -15.16 -2.33 -13.25
CA VAL A 163 -15.59 -3.64 -13.77
C VAL A 163 -16.99 -3.51 -14.37
N GLU A 164 -17.25 -4.20 -15.48
CA GLU A 164 -18.59 -4.24 -16.07
C GLU A 164 -19.53 -5.09 -15.20
N GLU A 165 -20.48 -4.42 -14.53
CA GLU A 165 -21.46 -5.00 -13.61
C GLU A 165 -22.22 -6.20 -14.22
N ASP A 166 -22.87 -6.00 -15.38
CA ASP A 166 -23.79 -6.99 -15.98
C ASP A 166 -23.11 -8.05 -16.87
N ASN A 167 -21.78 -8.07 -16.92
CA ASN A 167 -21.05 -9.03 -17.75
C ASN A 167 -20.77 -10.34 -17.00
N VAL A 168 -21.09 -11.49 -17.61
CA VAL A 168 -20.77 -12.83 -17.06
C VAL A 168 -19.28 -13.16 -17.10
N GLU A 169 -18.52 -12.43 -17.93
CA GLU A 169 -17.06 -12.47 -17.97
C GLU A 169 -16.48 -11.28 -17.19
N PHE A 170 -15.38 -11.49 -16.47
CA PHE A 170 -14.67 -10.39 -15.82
C PHE A 170 -14.07 -9.45 -16.87
N LYS A 171 -14.62 -8.24 -16.98
CA LYS A 171 -14.18 -7.22 -17.93
C LYS A 171 -14.03 -5.86 -17.28
N ILE A 172 -12.98 -5.16 -17.68
CA ILE A 172 -12.63 -3.82 -17.21
C ILE A 172 -13.04 -2.83 -18.29
N SER A 173 -13.86 -1.85 -17.93
CA SER A 173 -14.38 -0.82 -18.84
C SER A 173 -13.58 0.49 -18.79
N LYS A 174 -13.09 0.88 -17.61
CA LYS A 174 -12.27 2.09 -17.38
C LYS A 174 -11.12 1.79 -16.43
N THR A 175 -10.06 2.58 -16.54
CA THR A 175 -8.91 2.52 -15.64
C THR A 175 -8.45 3.91 -15.24
N SER A 176 -8.00 4.05 -13.99
CA SER A 176 -7.27 5.23 -13.50
C SER A 176 -5.93 4.80 -12.93
N LYS A 177 -4.89 5.59 -13.17
CA LYS A 177 -3.55 5.40 -12.60
C LYS A 177 -3.39 6.25 -11.33
N PRO A 178 -2.47 5.88 -10.42
CA PRO A 178 -2.06 6.74 -9.32
C PRO A 178 -1.48 8.05 -9.84
N THR A 179 -1.50 9.08 -8.99
CA THR A 179 -0.83 10.34 -9.31
C THR A 179 0.69 10.18 -9.22
N ALA A 180 1.45 11.02 -9.93
CA ALA A 180 2.92 10.98 -9.86
C ALA A 180 3.42 11.12 -8.41
N MET A 181 2.76 11.97 -7.62
CA MET A 181 3.00 12.14 -6.19
C MET A 181 2.78 10.83 -5.40
N GLY A 182 1.61 10.20 -5.55
CA GLY A 182 1.29 8.98 -4.82
C GLY A 182 2.20 7.82 -5.20
N ALA A 183 2.50 7.65 -6.49
CA ALA A 183 3.45 6.66 -6.96
C ALA A 183 4.86 6.85 -6.39
N LEU A 184 5.33 8.11 -6.27
CA LEU A 184 6.63 8.43 -5.67
C LEU A 184 6.66 8.08 -4.18
N LYS A 185 5.63 8.51 -3.43
CA LYS A 185 5.51 8.21 -2.00
C LYS A 185 5.55 6.70 -1.76
N ASN A 186 4.81 5.94 -2.56
CA ASN A 186 4.76 4.49 -2.41
C ASN A 186 6.13 3.82 -2.62
N ARG A 187 6.84 4.18 -3.69
CA ARG A 187 8.18 3.63 -3.96
C ARG A 187 9.18 3.94 -2.86
N LEU A 188 9.12 5.16 -2.31
CA LEU A 188 9.97 5.54 -1.18
C LEU A 188 9.65 4.72 0.07
N GLN A 189 8.37 4.47 0.35
CA GLN A 189 7.96 3.62 1.48
C GLN A 189 8.44 2.18 1.31
N VAL A 190 8.30 1.60 0.11
CA VAL A 190 8.82 0.25 -0.19
C VAL A 190 10.34 0.19 -0.03
N TYR A 191 11.06 1.17 -0.57
CA TYR A 191 12.51 1.26 -0.42
C TYR A 191 12.94 1.29 1.05
N LEU A 192 12.32 2.14 1.85
CA LEU A 192 12.61 2.27 3.28
C LEU A 192 12.30 0.97 4.05
N GLU A 193 11.20 0.30 3.71
CA GLU A 193 10.83 -0.97 4.36
C GLU A 193 11.81 -2.09 4.01
N GLN A 194 12.27 -2.18 2.75
CA GLN A 194 13.27 -3.17 2.34
C GLN A 194 14.56 -3.04 3.15
N HIS A 195 15.02 -1.81 3.40
CA HIS A 195 16.17 -1.56 4.25
C HIS A 195 15.90 -1.96 5.70
N ARG A 196 14.74 -1.60 6.27
CA ARG A 196 14.36 -1.97 7.64
C ARG A 196 14.33 -3.48 7.87
N VAL A 197 13.80 -4.24 6.89
CA VAL A 197 13.76 -5.70 6.96
C VAL A 197 15.16 -6.29 6.87
N LYS A 198 16.00 -5.79 5.94
CA LYS A 198 17.40 -6.21 5.79
C LYS A 198 18.19 -6.00 7.08
N GLU A 199 18.08 -4.83 7.70
CA GLU A 199 18.72 -4.53 8.99
C GLU A 199 18.28 -5.50 10.09
N ALA A 200 16.97 -5.76 10.20
CA ALA A 200 16.43 -6.69 11.20
C ALA A 200 16.89 -8.15 10.98
N GLU A 201 17.07 -8.58 9.72
CA GLU A 201 17.60 -9.90 9.39
C GLU A 201 19.10 -10.02 9.73
N GLU A 202 19.89 -8.99 9.41
CA GLU A 202 21.32 -8.92 9.74
C GLU A 202 21.56 -8.92 11.26
N GLU A 203 20.72 -8.21 12.03
CA GLU A 203 20.76 -8.23 13.49
C GLU A 203 20.45 -9.63 14.06
N ARG A 204 19.42 -10.31 13.55
CA ARG A 204 19.06 -11.68 13.97
C ARG A 204 20.16 -12.68 13.65
N LEU A 205 20.78 -12.57 12.48
CA LEU A 205 21.92 -13.40 12.09
C LEU A 205 23.13 -13.13 12.99
N SER A 206 23.43 -11.87 13.27
CA SER A 206 24.51 -11.46 14.16
C SER A 206 24.32 -12.00 15.58
N GLN A 207 23.10 -11.91 16.13
CA GLN A 207 22.76 -12.48 17.44
C GLN A 207 22.89 -14.01 17.44
N SER A 208 22.45 -14.68 16.37
CA SER A 208 22.58 -16.13 16.22
C SER A 208 24.05 -16.57 16.12
N LEU A 209 24.88 -15.83 15.38
CA LEU A 209 26.32 -16.08 15.27
C LEU A 209 27.05 -15.81 16.58
N GLN A 210 26.67 -14.76 17.31
CA GLN A 210 27.20 -14.50 18.65
C GLN A 210 26.83 -15.65 19.60
N ALA A 211 25.57 -16.11 19.57
CA ALA A 211 25.14 -17.26 20.36
C ALA A 211 25.93 -18.53 20.00
N LEU A 212 26.19 -18.79 18.71
CA LEU A 212 27.01 -19.92 18.25
C LEU A 212 28.49 -19.78 18.65
N SER A 213 29.04 -18.56 18.65
CA SER A 213 30.43 -18.30 19.06
C SER A 213 30.67 -18.56 20.55
N LEU A 214 29.64 -18.44 21.38
CA LEU A 214 29.69 -18.82 22.80
C LEU A 214 29.82 -20.34 22.99
N PHE A 215 29.45 -21.15 21.99
CA PHE A 215 29.60 -22.61 21.99
C PHE A 215 30.84 -23.09 21.22
N ALA A 216 31.54 -22.21 20.51
CA ALA A 216 32.81 -22.52 19.87
C ALA A 216 33.93 -22.50 20.92
N SER A 217 34.16 -23.65 21.56
CA SER A 217 35.29 -23.85 22.46
C SER A 217 36.62 -23.57 21.75
N SER A 218 37.44 -22.77 22.42
CA SER A 218 38.79 -22.37 22.06
C SER A 218 39.66 -23.52 21.55
N SER A 219 39.95 -23.53 20.25
CA SER A 219 41.11 -24.23 19.70
C SER A 219 41.73 -23.44 18.54
N ASP A 220 42.98 -23.04 18.78
CA ASP A 220 44.05 -22.72 17.83
C ASP A 220 44.01 -21.44 16.97
N ASN A 221 44.43 -20.37 17.65
CA ASN A 221 45.53 -19.46 17.31
C ASN A 221 46.36 -19.78 16.02
N LYS A 222 46.20 -18.99 14.95
CA LYS A 222 47.23 -18.12 14.30
C LYS A 222 46.96 -17.87 12.81
N ASN A 223 47.24 -16.62 12.42
CA ASN A 223 47.40 -16.07 11.06
C ASN A 223 46.13 -15.79 10.24
N ASN A 224 45.52 -14.60 10.42
CA ASN A 224 44.74 -13.95 9.35
C ASN A 224 44.55 -12.43 9.59
N HIS A 225 45.64 -11.69 9.80
CA HIS A 225 45.55 -10.27 10.21
C HIS A 225 45.49 -9.24 9.07
N ASN A 226 45.50 -9.66 7.80
CA ASN A 226 45.47 -8.72 6.66
C ASN A 226 44.18 -8.72 5.83
N GLN A 227 43.31 -9.73 5.91
CA GLN A 227 42.01 -9.72 5.20
C GLN A 227 40.91 -8.95 5.95
N GLN A 228 40.91 -8.99 7.29
CA GLN A 228 39.91 -8.29 8.10
C GLN A 228 39.96 -6.76 7.99
N LYS A 229 41.10 -6.16 7.59
CA LYS A 229 41.24 -4.71 7.58
C LYS A 229 40.66 -4.06 6.32
N GLU A 230 40.69 -4.75 5.19
CA GLU A 230 40.09 -4.26 3.93
C GLU A 230 38.57 -4.50 3.92
N GLU A 231 38.09 -5.64 4.42
CA GLU A 231 36.64 -5.91 4.57
C GLU A 231 35.97 -4.92 5.54
N ASN A 232 36.61 -4.61 6.67
CA ASN A 232 36.04 -3.65 7.63
C ASN A 232 35.94 -2.22 7.08
N VAL A 233 36.83 -1.82 6.17
CA VAL A 233 36.79 -0.48 5.55
C VAL A 233 35.70 -0.43 4.47
N SER A 234 35.57 -1.46 3.62
CA SER A 234 34.51 -1.52 2.61
C SER A 234 33.12 -1.61 3.23
N VAL A 235 32.96 -2.36 4.32
CA VAL A 235 31.70 -2.49 5.07
C VAL A 235 31.32 -1.18 5.75
N ALA A 236 32.27 -0.46 6.36
CA ALA A 236 32.01 0.83 6.99
C ALA A 236 31.60 1.91 5.97
N THR A 237 32.21 1.93 4.78
CA THR A 237 31.81 2.86 3.71
C THR A 237 30.46 2.51 3.10
N SER A 238 30.15 1.23 2.92
CA SER A 238 28.86 0.77 2.41
C SER A 238 27.72 1.14 3.37
N SER A 239 27.91 0.93 4.67
CA SER A 239 26.95 1.28 5.71
C SER A 239 26.70 2.79 5.81
N LEU A 240 27.75 3.61 5.64
CA LEU A 240 27.61 5.07 5.66
C LEU A 240 26.80 5.58 4.46
N THR A 241 27.08 5.08 3.26
CA THR A 241 26.35 5.45 2.04
C THR A 241 24.88 5.00 2.10
N GLU A 242 24.60 3.77 2.55
CA GLU A 242 23.23 3.29 2.75
C GLU A 242 22.46 4.18 3.75
N HIS A 243 23.08 4.56 4.88
CA HIS A 243 22.45 5.44 5.85
C HIS A 243 22.14 6.84 5.29
N LEU A 244 23.02 7.40 4.44
CA LEU A 244 22.78 8.69 3.79
C LEU A 244 21.61 8.61 2.79
N GLN A 245 21.48 7.51 2.05
CA GLN A 245 20.37 7.27 1.13
C GLN A 245 19.03 7.11 1.87
N ILE A 246 19.00 6.35 2.97
CA ILE A 246 17.81 6.20 3.81
C ILE A 246 17.36 7.57 4.35
N ARG A 247 18.30 8.39 4.81
CA ARG A 247 18.02 9.75 5.27
C ARG A 247 17.45 10.63 4.15
N ALA A 248 18.02 10.57 2.95
CA ALA A 248 17.54 11.33 1.79
C ALA A 248 16.13 10.90 1.35
N ALA A 249 15.87 9.59 1.27
CA ALA A 249 14.54 9.05 0.98
C ALA A 249 13.50 9.47 2.03
N THR A 250 13.87 9.43 3.32
CA THR A 250 13.01 9.91 4.42
C THR A 250 12.73 11.41 4.32
N ALA A 251 13.75 12.21 3.98
CA ALA A 251 13.61 13.65 3.79
C ALA A 251 12.70 13.98 2.60
N LEU A 252 12.86 13.26 1.48
CA LEU A 252 11.98 13.38 0.32
C LEU A 252 10.54 13.03 0.68
N LEU A 253 10.30 11.90 1.36
CA LEU A 253 8.96 11.52 1.79
C LEU A 253 8.31 12.61 2.66
N LYS A 254 9.05 13.14 3.65
CA LYS A 254 8.59 14.26 4.48
C LYS A 254 8.31 15.51 3.67
N PHE A 255 9.18 15.86 2.72
CA PHE A 255 8.96 17.00 1.82
C PHE A 255 7.64 16.84 1.04
N LEU A 256 7.34 15.65 0.52
CA LEU A 256 6.09 15.36 -0.20
C LEU A 256 4.84 15.46 0.70
N ASP A 257 4.99 15.29 2.02
CA ASP A 257 3.96 15.48 3.05
C ASP A 257 3.95 16.92 3.62
N PHE A 258 4.25 17.92 2.79
CA PHE A 258 4.33 19.34 3.18
C PHE A 258 5.40 19.66 4.24
N GLY A 259 6.40 18.79 4.39
CA GLY A 259 7.58 19.05 5.21
C GLY A 259 8.57 20.06 4.61
N PRO A 260 9.71 20.28 5.29
CA PRO A 260 10.70 21.27 4.90
C PRO A 260 11.32 20.97 3.53
N ALA A 261 11.85 22.01 2.89
CA ALA A 261 12.61 21.87 1.64
C ALA A 261 13.84 20.97 1.84
N LEU A 262 14.23 20.27 0.77
CA LEU A 262 15.39 19.40 0.76
C LEU A 262 16.68 20.22 0.74
N GLY A 263 17.67 19.79 1.52
CA GLY A 263 19.02 20.34 1.49
C GLY A 263 19.84 19.81 0.32
N ASN A 264 20.95 20.47 0.01
CA ASN A 264 21.84 20.07 -1.09
C ASN A 264 22.38 18.64 -0.91
N THR A 265 22.74 18.28 0.33
CA THR A 265 23.24 16.92 0.63
C THR A 265 22.18 15.87 0.39
N GLU A 266 20.92 16.11 0.78
CA GLU A 266 19.82 15.20 0.47
C GLU A 266 19.62 15.08 -1.04
N LEU A 267 19.62 16.18 -1.79
CA LEU A 267 19.46 16.19 -3.26
C LEU A 267 20.57 15.42 -3.98
N GLU A 268 21.82 15.55 -3.56
CA GLU A 268 22.95 14.76 -4.09
C GLU A 268 22.71 13.26 -3.88
N GLN A 269 22.27 12.87 -2.68
CA GLN A 269 22.02 11.45 -2.36
C GLN A 269 20.84 10.84 -3.11
N LEU A 270 19.87 11.65 -3.59
CA LEU A 270 18.80 11.15 -4.47
C LEU A 270 19.33 10.69 -5.84
N GLN A 271 20.54 11.09 -6.22
CA GLN A 271 21.16 10.75 -7.51
C GLN A 271 22.17 9.61 -7.41
N GLU A 272 22.30 8.96 -6.24
CA GLU A 272 23.28 7.92 -5.99
C GLU A 272 22.67 6.54 -5.69
N GLY A 273 23.41 5.50 -6.06
CA GLY A 273 23.16 4.10 -5.69
C GLY A 273 21.78 3.55 -6.05
N MET A 274 21.23 2.71 -5.17
CA MET A 274 19.96 2.02 -5.41
C MET A 274 18.76 2.97 -5.39
N LEU A 275 18.81 4.02 -4.57
CA LEU A 275 17.76 5.02 -4.51
C LEU A 275 17.59 5.73 -5.86
N ALA A 276 18.70 6.06 -6.53
CA ALA A 276 18.65 6.67 -7.86
C ALA A 276 17.96 5.77 -8.89
N LEU A 277 18.20 4.45 -8.85
CA LEU A 277 17.54 3.51 -9.78
C LEU A 277 16.02 3.50 -9.59
N ILE A 278 15.56 3.46 -8.33
CA ILE A 278 14.13 3.49 -7.98
C ILE A 278 13.47 4.79 -8.45
N LEU A 279 14.17 5.91 -8.27
CA LEU A 279 13.72 7.22 -8.71
C LEU A 279 13.70 7.34 -10.23
N SER A 280 14.73 6.86 -10.93
CA SER A 280 14.74 6.84 -12.41
C SER A 280 13.65 5.95 -13.01
N ASP A 281 13.33 4.83 -12.38
CA ASP A 281 12.18 4.02 -12.78
C ASP A 281 10.87 4.80 -12.58
N TRP A 282 10.76 5.61 -11.52
CA TRP A 282 9.58 6.45 -11.29
C TRP A 282 9.48 7.57 -12.32
N GLU A 283 10.61 8.20 -12.67
CA GLU A 283 10.66 9.25 -13.69
C GLU A 283 10.18 8.72 -15.05
N ARG A 284 10.60 7.49 -15.40
CA ARG A 284 10.16 6.81 -16.61
C ARG A 284 8.66 6.52 -16.61
N ASP A 285 8.13 5.99 -15.51
CA ASP A 285 6.75 5.52 -15.46
C ASP A 285 5.74 6.68 -15.29
N SER A 286 6.17 7.77 -14.67
CA SER A 286 5.37 8.98 -14.46
C SER A 286 5.54 10.02 -15.57
N GLU A 287 6.53 9.85 -16.46
CA GLU A 287 6.90 10.82 -17.50
C GLU A 287 7.30 12.20 -16.93
N HIS A 288 7.81 12.23 -15.69
CA HIS A 288 8.28 13.43 -15.01
C HIS A 288 9.75 13.30 -14.61
N SER A 289 10.51 14.39 -14.72
CA SER A 289 11.81 14.53 -14.04
C SER A 289 11.58 14.81 -12.57
N LEU A 290 12.31 14.12 -11.68
CA LEU A 290 12.20 14.29 -10.23
C LEU A 290 12.53 15.72 -9.82
N MET A 291 13.58 16.29 -10.39
CA MET A 291 13.99 17.65 -10.07
C MET A 291 12.96 18.68 -10.55
N ASP A 292 12.38 18.49 -11.74
CA ASP A 292 11.33 19.37 -12.24
C ASP A 292 10.06 19.24 -11.41
N PHE A 293 9.72 18.02 -10.98
CA PHE A 293 8.59 17.74 -10.10
C PHE A 293 8.76 18.44 -8.74
N ILE A 294 9.92 18.30 -8.10
CA ILE A 294 10.23 18.98 -6.82
C ILE A 294 10.15 20.50 -7.00
N ASN A 295 10.76 21.06 -8.04
CA ASN A 295 10.75 22.50 -8.30
C ASN A 295 9.32 23.04 -8.52
N ASN A 296 8.51 22.30 -9.27
CA ASN A 296 7.10 22.66 -9.50
C ASN A 296 6.30 22.63 -8.20
N LEU A 297 6.51 21.64 -7.33
CA LEU A 297 5.86 21.60 -6.01
C LEU A 297 6.26 22.76 -5.11
N VAL A 298 7.54 23.12 -5.08
CA VAL A 298 8.01 24.30 -4.34
C VAL A 298 7.32 25.56 -4.85
N LYS A 299 7.22 25.72 -6.18
CA LYS A 299 6.56 26.86 -6.81
C LYS A 299 5.07 26.92 -6.46
N GLN A 300 4.36 25.79 -6.58
CA GLN A 300 2.94 25.70 -6.24
C GLN A 300 2.68 26.05 -4.78
N ARG A 301 3.53 25.58 -3.85
CA ARG A 301 3.42 25.93 -2.43
C ARG A 301 3.65 27.42 -2.17
N ALA A 302 4.59 28.03 -2.89
CA ALA A 302 4.83 29.46 -2.78
C ALA A 302 3.64 30.28 -3.32
N GLU A 303 3.02 29.85 -4.42
CA GLU A 303 1.81 30.48 -4.98
C GLU A 303 0.63 30.41 -4.01
N VAL A 304 0.36 29.24 -3.41
CA VAL A 304 -0.70 29.08 -2.40
C VAL A 304 -0.45 29.96 -1.16
N ALA A 305 0.79 30.03 -0.69
CA ALA A 305 1.12 30.89 0.44
C ALA A 305 0.87 32.37 0.14
N VAL A 306 1.15 32.84 -1.09
CA VAL A 306 0.89 34.23 -1.49
C VAL A 306 -0.61 34.53 -1.56
N ASP A 307 -1.43 33.60 -2.04
CA ASP A 307 -2.89 33.78 -2.12
C ASP A 307 -3.55 33.82 -0.72
N ASP A 308 -3.09 32.98 0.23
CA ASP A 308 -3.56 33.02 1.62
C ASP A 308 -3.22 34.38 2.29
N TYR A 309 -2.06 34.97 1.97
CA TYR A 309 -1.68 36.29 2.47
C TYR A 309 -2.47 37.45 1.85
N LEU A 310 -2.97 37.30 0.62
CA LEU A 310 -3.81 38.32 -0.04
C LEU A 310 -5.30 38.21 0.32
N SER A 311 -5.75 37.03 0.78
CA SER A 311 -7.12 36.80 1.22
C SER A 311 -7.45 37.40 2.60
N ASP A 312 -6.45 37.59 3.47
CA ASP A 312 -6.65 38.12 4.82
C ASP A 312 -6.73 39.66 4.87
N ASP A 313 -6.26 40.37 3.83
CA ASP A 313 -6.20 41.83 3.80
C ASP A 313 -7.50 42.51 3.29
N ASP A 314 -8.44 41.75 2.71
CA ASP A 314 -9.70 42.30 2.14
C ASP A 314 -10.90 42.34 3.12
N HIS A 315 -10.68 42.14 4.42
CA HIS A 315 -11.74 42.13 5.44
C HIS A 315 -11.68 43.20 6.55
N TYR A 316 -10.95 44.29 6.32
CA TYR A 316 -11.14 45.51 7.11
C TYR A 316 -11.90 46.59 6.32
N GLU A 317 -13.19 46.37 6.05
CA GLU A 317 -14.10 47.49 5.86
C GLU A 317 -14.15 48.30 7.16
N THR A 318 -13.55 49.49 7.13
CA THR A 318 -13.66 50.49 8.19
C THR A 318 -15.14 50.80 8.45
N VAL A 319 -15.68 50.31 9.56
CA VAL A 319 -16.98 50.75 10.08
C VAL A 319 -16.83 52.20 10.54
N PRO A 320 -17.49 53.20 9.90
CA PRO A 320 -17.41 54.57 10.35
C PRO A 320 -18.45 54.79 11.45
N GLY A 321 -18.00 55.00 12.68
CA GLY A 321 -18.87 55.65 13.67
C GLY A 321 -18.60 55.30 15.12
N PHE A 322 -17.60 55.93 15.72
CA PHE A 322 -17.68 56.38 17.12
C PHE A 322 -16.88 57.68 17.27
N LYS A 323 -17.60 58.80 17.40
CA LYS A 323 -17.13 60.01 18.07
C LYS A 323 -18.14 60.36 19.16
N ASN A 324 -17.58 60.68 20.31
CA ASN A 324 -18.17 60.98 21.62
C ASN A 324 -19.53 61.68 21.64
#